data_AF-A0A4Q7MFH6-F1
#
_entry.id   AF-A0A4Q7MFH6-F1
#
_cell.length_a   1.000
_cell.length_b   1.000
_cell.length_c   1.000
_cell.angle_alpha   90.00
_cell.angle_beta   90.00
_cell.angle_gamma   90.00
#
_symmetry.space_group_name_H-M   'P 1'
#
loop_
_entity.id
_entity.type
_entity.pdbx_description
1 polymer ?
#
loop_
_entity_poly.entity_id
_entity_poly.type
_entity_poly.pdbx_seq_one_letter_code
_entity_poly.pdbx_strand_id
1 'polypeptide(L)'
;MKKFLFFLPVLLLLAVACKNKKTSLKDGDKVEIGDFIEFFPEISLPFRMDDTSLVKKSKDSFLIGMKIFQQFIPDSILKKDFNNLSTLKLYSEARVKEKGKETYLFVKAVGGSKRACYLVCFSDDNKYLNAMPLVKDGFDNSTSAYGLLDKKYQIITYRERRQGGMISTFKRNVYFYNNAANEFTLLMTEPNEEIIENVINPIDTFSTKHKLTGDYVQNKKNFISFRDSKRANELSFFVHFEKSNGECKGELKGVAKLVNNTLAVYQESGNPCELQFSFKGNTVTMKETGGCGSWRDIKCFFEGSYTRKKAPKSSEAAGKKK
;
A
#
# COMPACT_ATOMS: atom_id res chain seq x y z
N MET A 1 80.16 -6.59 -1.98
CA MET A 1 79.15 -5.58 -2.33
C MET A 1 78.12 -6.18 -3.29
N LYS A 2 77.09 -6.91 -2.83
CA LYS A 2 76.03 -7.48 -3.72
C LYS A 2 74.85 -8.16 -3.00
N LYS A 3 74.49 -7.75 -1.78
CA LYS A 3 73.37 -8.38 -1.03
C LYS A 3 72.25 -7.44 -0.56
N PHE A 4 72.38 -6.13 -0.76
CA PHE A 4 71.34 -5.16 -0.38
C PHE A 4 70.52 -4.60 -1.55
N LEU A 5 70.79 -5.03 -2.80
CA LEU A 5 70.12 -4.49 -3.98
C LEU A 5 68.74 -5.10 -4.28
N PHE A 6 68.26 -6.03 -3.46
CA PHE A 6 67.00 -6.76 -3.70
C PHE A 6 65.82 -6.29 -2.82
N PHE A 7 66.06 -5.42 -1.84
CA PHE A 7 65.01 -4.89 -0.96
C PHE A 7 64.40 -3.55 -1.43
N LEU A 8 65.05 -2.87 -2.38
CA LEU A 8 64.57 -1.60 -2.92
C LEU A 8 63.30 -1.69 -3.80
N PRO A 9 63.07 -2.74 -4.61
CA PRO A 9 61.85 -2.84 -5.42
C PRO A 9 60.60 -3.17 -4.57
N VAL A 10 60.79 -3.91 -3.47
CA VAL A 10 59.69 -4.30 -2.56
C VAL A 10 59.22 -3.11 -1.72
N LEU A 11 60.14 -2.21 -1.35
CA LEU A 11 59.79 -0.98 -0.63
C LEU A 11 59.11 0.05 -1.55
N LEU A 12 59.46 0.09 -2.84
CA LEU A 12 58.76 0.94 -3.83
C LEU A 12 57.35 0.42 -4.17
N LEU A 13 57.11 -0.90 -4.14
CA LEU A 13 55.77 -1.48 -4.35
C LEU A 13 54.80 -1.20 -3.20
N LEU A 14 55.30 -0.96 -1.97
CA LEU A 14 54.48 -0.56 -0.82
C LEU A 14 54.10 0.93 -0.86
N ALA A 15 54.80 1.77 -1.63
CA ALA A 15 54.50 3.20 -1.76
C ALA A 15 53.37 3.51 -2.78
N VAL A 16 52.95 2.54 -3.60
CA VAL A 16 51.85 2.70 -4.57
C VAL A 16 50.48 2.35 -3.98
N ALA A 17 50.43 1.83 -2.74
CA ALA A 17 49.19 1.41 -2.07
C ALA A 17 48.39 2.56 -1.40
N CYS A 18 48.79 3.82 -1.57
CA CYS A 18 48.14 4.98 -0.94
C CYS A 18 47.64 6.01 -1.97
N LYS A 19 46.65 5.64 -2.78
CA LYS A 19 45.80 6.61 -3.50
C LYS A 19 44.36 6.10 -3.49
N ASN A 20 43.64 6.44 -2.43
CA ASN A 20 42.19 6.70 -2.39
C ASN A 20 41.78 6.89 -0.93
N LYS A 21 42.16 8.05 -0.38
CA LYS A 21 41.62 8.48 0.92
C LYS A 21 40.16 8.80 0.67
N LYS A 22 39.23 7.96 1.16
CA LYS A 22 37.79 8.18 1.00
C LYS A 22 37.45 9.60 1.48
N THR A 23 36.84 10.39 0.59
CA THR A 23 36.39 11.75 0.88
C THR A 23 35.43 11.70 2.07
N SER A 24 35.76 12.45 3.13
CA SER A 24 34.86 12.63 4.27
C SER A 24 33.66 13.45 3.80
N LEU A 25 32.46 13.07 4.23
CA LEU A 25 31.23 13.83 3.96
C LEU A 25 30.72 14.55 5.21
N LYS A 26 31.62 15.08 6.04
CA LYS A 26 31.24 15.84 7.23
C LYS A 26 30.90 17.28 6.85
N ASP A 27 30.05 17.91 7.65
CA ASP A 27 29.74 19.33 7.45
C ASP A 27 31.02 20.17 7.58
N GLY A 28 31.31 20.98 6.55
CA GLY A 28 32.53 21.78 6.43
C GLY A 28 33.51 21.29 5.37
N ASP A 29 33.35 20.04 4.91
CA ASP A 29 34.11 19.51 3.78
C ASP A 29 33.64 20.16 2.47
N LYS A 30 34.56 20.43 1.54
CA LYS A 30 34.21 20.73 0.15
C LYS A 30 34.06 19.42 -0.58
N VAL A 31 32.87 19.15 -1.09
CA VAL A 31 32.52 17.87 -1.71
C VAL A 31 32.02 18.14 -3.13
N GLU A 32 32.55 17.42 -4.11
CA GLU A 32 32.00 17.40 -5.46
C GLU A 32 30.95 16.29 -5.60
N ILE A 33 30.05 16.41 -6.59
CA ILE A 33 28.98 15.42 -6.77
C ILE A 33 29.50 14.00 -7.03
N GLY A 34 30.64 13.88 -7.73
CA GLY A 34 31.30 12.59 -7.97
C GLY A 34 31.71 11.92 -6.66
N ASP A 35 32.40 12.66 -5.79
CA ASP A 35 32.79 12.19 -4.45
C ASP A 35 31.57 11.80 -3.61
N PHE A 36 30.50 12.61 -3.67
CA PHE A 36 29.26 12.33 -2.94
C PHE A 36 28.64 10.99 -3.37
N ILE A 37 28.56 10.73 -4.67
CA ILE A 37 28.01 9.47 -5.22
C ILE A 37 28.96 8.29 -4.95
N GLU A 38 30.28 8.48 -5.04
CA GLU A 38 31.29 7.44 -4.76
C GLU A 38 31.46 7.09 -3.29
N PHE A 39 30.99 7.96 -2.39
CA PHE A 39 30.96 7.66 -0.96
C PHE A 39 30.04 6.48 -0.60
N PHE A 40 29.03 6.20 -1.44
CA PHE A 40 28.10 5.10 -1.22
C PHE A 40 28.72 3.78 -1.69
N PRO A 41 28.66 2.71 -0.87
CA PRO A 41 29.23 1.43 -1.25
C PRO A 41 28.43 0.82 -2.43
N GLU A 42 29.14 0.46 -3.50
CA GLU A 42 28.52 -0.16 -4.66
C GLU A 42 28.13 -1.62 -4.36
N ILE A 43 26.94 -2.01 -4.80
CA ILE A 43 26.37 -3.33 -4.56
C ILE A 43 25.72 -3.90 -5.83
N SER A 44 25.49 -5.21 -5.85
CA SER A 44 24.75 -5.88 -6.91
C SER A 44 23.26 -6.00 -6.57
N LEU A 45 22.43 -6.07 -7.61
CA LEU A 45 20.99 -6.29 -7.49
C LEU A 45 20.65 -7.80 -7.39
N PRO A 46 19.58 -8.18 -6.67
CA PRO A 46 18.62 -7.32 -5.98
C PRO A 46 19.16 -6.80 -4.63
N PHE A 47 18.70 -5.62 -4.21
CA PHE A 47 19.01 -5.09 -2.89
C PHE A 47 17.76 -4.79 -2.08
N ARG A 48 17.67 -5.39 -0.90
CA ARG A 48 16.52 -5.30 0.00
C ARG A 48 16.94 -4.63 1.32
N MET A 49 16.10 -3.69 1.77
CA MET A 49 16.19 -3.05 3.07
C MET A 49 14.94 -3.37 3.88
N ASP A 50 15.13 -4.16 4.93
CA ASP A 50 14.08 -4.44 5.93
C ASP A 50 14.06 -3.34 7.00
N ASP A 51 12.89 -3.10 7.58
CA ASP A 51 12.70 -2.24 8.75
C ASP A 51 13.64 -2.59 9.93
N THR A 52 13.80 -3.89 10.22
CA THR A 52 14.74 -4.40 11.22
C THR A 52 16.20 -4.08 10.90
N SER A 53 16.53 -3.86 9.62
CA SER A 53 17.86 -3.39 9.22
C SER A 53 18.04 -1.89 9.48
N LEU A 54 16.96 -1.10 9.45
CA LEU A 54 16.98 0.29 9.94
C LEU A 54 17.27 0.35 11.44
N VAL A 55 16.78 -0.66 12.18
CA VAL A 55 17.18 -1.17 13.51
C VAL A 55 18.66 -1.00 13.90
N LYS A 56 19.50 -1.50 12.99
CA LYS A 56 20.91 -1.77 13.27
C LYS A 56 21.71 -0.47 13.34
N LYS A 57 22.71 -0.43 14.21
CA LYS A 57 23.61 0.71 14.33
C LYS A 57 24.49 0.80 13.07
N SER A 58 24.41 1.91 12.34
CA SER A 58 25.29 2.19 11.21
C SER A 58 26.66 2.68 11.72
N LYS A 59 27.74 2.39 10.99
CA LYS A 59 29.08 2.86 11.35
C LYS A 59 29.21 4.36 11.06
N ASP A 60 29.90 5.09 11.93
CA ASP A 60 30.10 6.54 11.77
C ASP A 60 30.90 6.90 10.51
N SER A 61 31.65 5.95 9.93
CA SER A 61 32.35 6.12 8.66
C SER A 61 31.43 6.30 7.46
N PHE A 62 30.13 5.99 7.59
CA PHE A 62 29.13 6.18 6.54
C PHE A 62 28.25 7.41 6.80
N LEU A 63 28.55 8.20 7.85
CA LEU A 63 27.76 9.37 8.20
C LEU A 63 27.92 10.47 7.15
N ILE A 64 26.79 11.05 6.73
CA ILE A 64 26.70 12.17 5.81
C ILE A 64 26.24 13.39 6.61
N GLY A 65 26.99 14.48 6.52
CA GLY A 65 26.63 15.78 7.07
C GLY A 65 25.36 16.33 6.41
N MET A 66 24.47 16.94 7.19
CA MET A 66 23.20 17.45 6.68
C MET A 66 23.41 18.55 5.63
N LYS A 67 24.42 19.41 5.82
CA LYS A 67 24.71 20.49 4.86
C LYS A 67 25.27 19.91 3.56
N ILE A 68 26.11 18.86 3.63
CA ILE A 68 26.62 18.17 2.44
C ILE A 68 25.47 17.52 1.68
N PHE A 69 24.58 16.80 2.38
CA PHE A 69 23.40 16.19 1.75
C PHE A 69 22.54 17.22 1.01
N GLN A 70 22.30 18.38 1.65
CA GLN A 70 21.47 19.46 1.09
C GLN A 70 22.10 20.17 -0.12
N GLN A 71 23.41 20.01 -0.38
CA GLN A 71 24.03 20.52 -1.60
C GLN A 71 23.55 19.78 -2.84
N PHE A 72 23.20 18.50 -2.70
CA PHE A 72 22.90 17.62 -3.82
C PHE A 72 21.46 17.12 -3.85
N ILE A 73 20.78 17.09 -2.70
CA ILE A 73 19.43 16.53 -2.56
C ILE A 73 18.53 17.53 -1.83
N PRO A 74 17.35 17.87 -2.37
CA PRO A 74 16.41 18.78 -1.72
C PRO A 74 15.97 18.33 -0.32
N ASP A 75 15.98 19.26 0.63
CA ASP A 75 15.61 18.97 2.03
C ASP A 75 14.12 18.61 2.21
N SER A 76 13.29 18.99 1.23
CA SER A 76 11.85 18.71 1.18
C SER A 76 11.54 17.22 1.18
N ILE A 77 12.48 16.38 0.72
CA ILE A 77 12.36 14.92 0.78
C ILE A 77 12.31 14.45 2.24
N LEU A 78 13.16 15.00 3.10
CA LEU A 78 13.25 14.61 4.51
C LEU A 78 12.19 15.28 5.38
N LYS A 79 11.82 16.53 5.08
CA LYS A 79 10.81 17.31 5.83
C LYS A 79 9.41 16.69 5.84
N LYS A 80 9.08 15.85 4.84
CA LYS A 80 7.82 15.11 4.79
C LYS A 80 7.67 14.10 5.93
N ASP A 81 8.80 13.62 6.46
CA ASP A 81 8.85 12.53 7.43
C ASP A 81 9.43 12.99 8.78
N PHE A 82 10.36 13.94 8.76
CA PHE A 82 11.09 14.40 9.94
C PHE A 82 10.83 15.89 10.19
N ASN A 83 10.30 16.20 11.38
CA ASN A 83 10.00 17.57 11.79
C ASN A 83 11.25 18.39 12.11
N ASN A 84 12.34 17.75 12.51
CA ASN A 84 13.59 18.41 12.87
C ASN A 84 14.77 17.77 12.14
N LEU A 85 15.33 18.48 11.16
CA LEU A 85 16.48 18.02 10.39
C LEU A 85 17.82 18.19 11.13
N SER A 86 17.90 19.06 12.13
CA SER A 86 19.17 19.36 12.83
C SER A 86 19.70 18.19 13.67
N THR A 87 18.83 17.29 14.10
CA THR A 87 19.19 16.09 14.88
C THR A 87 19.19 14.82 14.04
N LEU A 88 18.86 14.94 12.74
CA LEU A 88 18.72 13.81 11.83
C LEU A 88 20.11 13.33 11.40
N LYS A 89 20.37 12.03 11.60
CA LYS A 89 21.60 11.40 11.12
C LYS A 89 21.35 10.70 9.80
N LEU A 90 22.20 10.96 8.82
CA LEU A 90 22.12 10.38 7.48
C LEU A 90 23.30 9.42 7.26
N TYR A 91 23.04 8.25 6.69
CA TYR A 91 24.06 7.24 6.43
C TYR A 91 23.99 6.75 4.98
N SER A 92 25.16 6.57 4.35
CA SER A 92 25.27 5.93 3.04
C SER A 92 25.16 4.41 3.18
N GLU A 93 24.05 3.83 2.69
CA GLU A 93 23.82 2.38 2.81
C GLU A 93 24.27 1.63 1.56
N ALA A 94 23.95 2.15 0.36
CA ALA A 94 24.27 1.48 -0.89
C ALA A 94 24.19 2.40 -2.10
N ARG A 95 24.88 2.00 -3.17
CA ARG A 95 24.77 2.53 -4.53
C ARG A 95 24.57 1.41 -5.54
N VAL A 96 23.68 1.63 -6.49
CA VAL A 96 23.50 0.79 -7.68
C VAL A 96 23.54 1.68 -8.91
N LYS A 97 24.28 1.29 -9.95
CA LYS A 97 24.32 2.00 -11.22
C LYS A 97 23.65 1.17 -12.31
N GLU A 98 22.73 1.76 -13.06
CA GLU A 98 22.27 1.22 -14.33
C GLU A 98 23.15 1.80 -15.45
N LYS A 99 23.81 0.92 -16.20
CA LYS A 99 24.79 1.36 -17.20
C LYS A 99 24.09 2.20 -18.29
N GLY A 100 24.52 3.45 -18.45
CA GLY A 100 23.94 4.39 -19.42
C GLY A 100 22.57 4.93 -19.03
N LYS A 101 22.14 4.74 -17.78
CA LYS A 101 20.91 5.33 -17.24
C LYS A 101 21.16 5.86 -15.82
N GLU A 102 20.26 5.60 -14.88
CA GLU A 102 20.28 6.21 -13.56
C GLU A 102 21.25 5.55 -12.56
N THR A 103 21.66 6.34 -11.57
CA THR A 103 22.32 5.87 -10.37
C THR A 103 21.37 5.99 -9.17
N TYR A 104 21.22 4.90 -8.43
CA TYR A 104 20.36 4.81 -7.25
C TYR A 104 21.20 4.80 -5.98
N LEU A 105 20.93 5.73 -5.07
CA LEU A 105 21.55 5.81 -3.74
C LEU A 105 20.53 5.45 -2.67
N PHE A 106 20.94 4.62 -1.72
CA PHE A 106 20.15 4.25 -0.55
C PHE A 106 20.66 5.04 0.64
N VAL A 107 19.82 5.96 1.13
CA VAL A 107 20.15 6.86 2.23
C VAL A 107 19.32 6.49 3.45
N LYS A 108 19.97 6.06 4.53
CA LYS A 108 19.29 5.83 5.80
C LYS A 108 19.25 7.11 6.62
N ALA A 109 18.07 7.49 7.07
CA ALA A 109 17.82 8.62 7.95
C ALA A 109 17.34 8.13 9.32
N VAL A 110 17.94 8.65 10.41
CA VAL A 110 17.64 8.26 11.79
C VAL A 110 17.36 9.51 12.63
N GLY A 111 16.15 9.65 13.14
CA GLY A 111 15.71 10.77 13.97
C GLY A 111 14.86 10.30 15.15
N GLY A 112 15.41 10.30 16.36
CA GLY A 112 14.73 9.76 17.55
C GLY A 112 14.37 8.28 17.36
N SER A 113 13.09 7.94 17.54
CA SER A 113 12.56 6.60 17.28
C SER A 113 12.22 6.33 15.80
N LYS A 114 12.23 7.35 14.95
CA LYS A 114 11.84 7.25 13.54
C LYS A 114 13.05 6.97 12.65
N ARG A 115 12.88 6.05 11.70
CA ARG A 115 13.94 5.66 10.77
C ARG A 115 13.37 5.42 9.38
N ALA A 116 14.08 5.84 8.35
CA ALA A 116 13.68 5.61 6.97
C ALA A 116 14.89 5.29 6.09
N CYS A 117 14.71 4.46 5.08
CA CYS A 117 15.63 4.40 3.94
C CYS A 117 14.95 5.08 2.76
N TYR A 118 15.65 6.03 2.14
CA TYR A 118 15.24 6.69 0.91
C TYR A 118 16.00 6.11 -0.26
N LEU A 119 15.31 5.95 -1.37
CA LEU A 119 15.90 5.70 -2.67
C LEU A 119 16.01 7.05 -3.39
N VAL A 120 17.23 7.47 -3.67
CA VAL A 120 17.53 8.72 -4.38
C VAL A 120 18.07 8.39 -5.76
N CYS A 121 17.53 9.03 -6.78
CA CYS A 121 17.86 8.79 -8.18
C CYS A 121 18.67 9.96 -8.74
N PHE A 122 19.76 9.64 -9.44
CA PHE A 122 20.60 10.57 -10.18
C PHE A 122 20.70 10.13 -11.64
N SER A 123 20.86 11.08 -12.55
CA SER A 123 21.14 10.79 -13.96
C SER A 123 22.54 10.16 -14.13
N ASP A 124 22.82 9.67 -15.33
CA ASP A 124 24.18 9.26 -15.73
C ASP A 124 25.20 10.40 -15.60
N ASP A 125 24.77 11.64 -15.87
CA ASP A 125 25.51 12.88 -15.65
C ASP A 125 25.55 13.37 -14.19
N ASN A 126 25.18 12.51 -13.22
CA ASN A 126 25.15 12.83 -11.79
C ASN A 126 24.21 14.00 -11.40
N LYS A 127 23.18 14.31 -12.19
CA LYS A 127 22.17 15.32 -11.82
C LYS A 127 21.12 14.69 -10.92
N TYR A 128 20.76 15.36 -9.84
CA TYR A 128 19.64 14.91 -9.00
C TYR A 128 18.36 14.86 -9.83
N LEU A 129 17.65 13.74 -9.75
CA LEU A 129 16.41 13.51 -10.47
C LEU A 129 15.22 13.55 -9.51
N ASN A 130 15.10 12.52 -8.66
CA ASN A 130 13.98 12.39 -7.72
C ASN A 130 14.36 11.49 -6.54
N ALA A 131 13.57 11.49 -5.47
CA ALA A 131 13.73 10.60 -4.33
C ALA A 131 12.40 10.17 -3.74
N MET A 132 12.34 8.93 -3.24
CA MET A 132 11.17 8.40 -2.53
C MET A 132 11.58 7.62 -1.28
N PRO A 133 10.73 7.58 -0.24
CA PRO A 133 10.96 6.67 0.87
C PRO A 133 10.72 5.23 0.42
N LEU A 134 11.74 4.39 0.61
CA LEU A 134 11.73 2.98 0.24
C LEU A 134 11.14 2.11 1.36
N VAL A 135 11.59 2.32 2.59
CA VAL A 135 11.08 1.65 3.79
C VAL A 135 11.14 2.60 4.98
N LYS A 136 10.19 2.49 5.92
CA LYS A 136 10.08 3.33 7.11
C LYS A 136 9.80 2.46 8.33
N ASP A 137 10.34 2.86 9.47
CA ASP A 137 10.15 2.25 10.79
C ASP A 137 9.89 3.33 11.85
N GLY A 138 8.95 3.07 12.76
CA GLY A 138 8.51 4.03 13.80
C GLY A 138 7.57 5.15 13.32
N PHE A 139 6.98 5.03 12.13
CA PHE A 139 6.08 6.03 11.54
C PHE A 139 4.59 5.64 11.58
N ASP A 140 4.32 4.35 11.48
CA ASP A 140 2.98 3.77 11.43
C ASP A 140 2.93 2.52 12.33
N ASN A 141 1.75 1.90 12.41
CA ASN A 141 1.55 0.67 13.18
C ASN A 141 1.85 -0.59 12.34
N SER A 142 2.78 -0.53 11.39
CA SER A 142 3.21 -1.73 10.66
C SER A 142 3.98 -2.66 11.59
N THR A 143 3.83 -3.97 11.36
CA THR A 143 4.54 -5.02 12.10
C THR A 143 5.79 -5.47 11.36
N SER A 144 5.77 -5.44 10.03
CA SER A 144 6.97 -5.60 9.23
C SER A 144 6.87 -4.79 7.94
N ALA A 145 8.00 -4.26 7.49
CA ALA A 145 8.12 -3.56 6.23
C ALA A 145 9.47 -3.83 5.57
N TYR A 146 9.49 -3.81 4.25
CA TYR A 146 10.74 -3.79 3.49
C TYR A 146 10.56 -2.97 2.22
N GLY A 147 11.69 -2.54 1.66
CA GLY A 147 11.73 -2.09 0.28
C GLY A 147 12.91 -2.69 -0.46
N LEU A 148 12.75 -2.82 -1.76
CA LEU A 148 13.61 -3.63 -2.62
C LEU A 148 13.78 -2.94 -3.97
N LEU A 149 15.01 -2.87 -4.45
CA LEU A 149 15.31 -2.63 -5.86
C LEU A 149 15.69 -3.98 -6.49
N ASP A 150 14.90 -4.46 -7.44
CA ASP A 150 15.11 -5.77 -8.05
C ASP A 150 16.11 -5.72 -9.23
N LYS A 151 16.41 -6.87 -9.84
CA LYS A 151 17.35 -6.97 -10.98
C LYS A 151 16.86 -6.28 -12.26
N LYS A 152 15.58 -5.93 -12.33
CA LYS A 152 14.95 -5.20 -13.45
C LYS A 152 14.76 -3.72 -13.11
N TYR A 153 15.39 -3.24 -12.03
CA TYR A 153 15.26 -1.89 -11.51
C TYR A 153 13.82 -1.51 -11.12
N GLN A 154 12.97 -2.50 -10.82
CA GLN A 154 11.68 -2.27 -10.20
C GLN A 154 11.86 -2.00 -8.71
N ILE A 155 11.14 -0.99 -8.24
CA ILE A 155 11.17 -0.54 -6.86
C ILE A 155 9.94 -1.11 -6.17
N ILE A 156 10.15 -2.00 -5.22
CA ILE A 156 9.10 -2.67 -4.48
C ILE A 156 9.07 -2.11 -3.06
N THR A 157 7.90 -1.70 -2.60
CA THR A 157 7.67 -1.36 -1.19
C THR A 157 6.63 -2.32 -0.63
N TYR A 158 6.91 -2.90 0.53
CA TYR A 158 6.02 -3.82 1.22
C TYR A 158 5.83 -3.37 2.66
N ARG A 159 4.57 -3.43 3.12
CA ARG A 159 4.23 -3.28 4.54
C ARG A 159 3.18 -4.30 4.91
N GLU A 160 3.31 -4.87 6.09
CA GLU A 160 2.28 -5.71 6.70
C GLU A 160 2.03 -5.29 8.14
N ARG A 161 0.81 -5.54 8.60
CA ARG A 161 0.42 -5.46 9.99
C ARG A 161 -0.07 -6.83 10.41
N ARG A 162 0.37 -7.31 11.57
CA ARG A 162 -0.15 -8.52 12.20
C ARG A 162 -1.07 -8.17 13.36
N GLN A 163 -2.12 -8.97 13.54
CA GLN A 163 -2.99 -8.95 14.72
C GLN A 163 -3.16 -10.39 15.20
N GLY A 164 -2.73 -10.69 16.44
CA GLY A 164 -2.82 -12.05 16.99
C GLY A 164 -1.98 -13.10 16.26
N GLY A 165 -0.84 -12.72 15.64
CA GLY A 165 0.04 -13.63 14.90
C GLY A 165 -0.33 -13.84 13.42
N MET A 166 -1.55 -13.48 13.02
CA MET A 166 -1.98 -13.49 11.61
C MET A 166 -1.72 -12.13 10.95
N ILE A 167 -1.39 -12.13 9.66
CA ILE A 167 -1.30 -10.90 8.86
C ILE A 167 -2.71 -10.33 8.71
N SER A 168 -2.97 -9.16 9.28
CA SER A 168 -4.26 -8.49 9.18
C SER A 168 -4.36 -7.58 7.95
N THR A 169 -3.25 -6.96 7.54
CA THR A 169 -3.16 -6.22 6.29
C THR A 169 -1.77 -6.39 5.70
N PHE A 170 -1.67 -6.48 4.37
CA PHE A 170 -0.43 -6.16 3.68
C PHE A 170 -0.71 -5.29 2.46
N LYS A 171 0.30 -4.53 2.06
CA LYS A 171 0.32 -3.71 0.85
C LYS A 171 1.68 -3.82 0.20
N ARG A 172 1.71 -4.28 -1.04
CA ARG A 172 2.89 -4.32 -1.89
C ARG A 172 2.69 -3.39 -3.07
N ASN A 173 3.54 -2.38 -3.22
CA ASN A 173 3.54 -1.50 -4.38
C ASN A 173 4.77 -1.80 -5.23
N VAL A 174 4.60 -1.80 -6.55
CA VAL A 174 5.67 -1.90 -7.53
C VAL A 174 5.72 -0.60 -8.32
N TYR A 175 6.88 0.04 -8.33
CA TYR A 175 7.15 1.27 -9.06
C TYR A 175 8.29 1.04 -10.07
N PHE A 176 8.35 1.90 -11.07
CA PHE A 176 9.53 2.10 -11.89
C PHE A 176 9.85 3.59 -11.93
N TYR A 177 11.11 3.93 -12.18
CA TYR A 177 11.47 5.33 -12.42
C TYR A 177 11.20 5.69 -13.89
N ASN A 178 10.38 6.69 -14.11
CA ASN A 178 10.06 7.24 -15.42
C ASN A 178 10.94 8.47 -15.67
N ASN A 179 11.96 8.29 -16.52
CA ASN A 179 12.91 9.35 -16.85
C ASN A 179 12.23 10.54 -17.55
N ALA A 180 11.28 10.29 -18.48
CA ALA A 180 10.62 11.34 -19.25
C ALA A 180 9.77 12.29 -18.38
N ALA A 181 9.13 11.75 -17.33
CA ALA A 181 8.32 12.52 -16.40
C ALA A 181 9.08 12.89 -15.10
N ASN A 182 10.33 12.46 -14.96
CA ASN A 182 11.13 12.57 -13.74
C ASN A 182 10.37 12.16 -12.46
N GLU A 183 9.71 11.01 -12.47
CA GLU A 183 8.90 10.54 -11.34
C GLU A 183 9.02 9.02 -11.12
N PHE A 184 8.62 8.57 -9.93
CA PHE A 184 8.41 7.16 -9.65
C PHE A 184 6.96 6.80 -9.96
N THR A 185 6.73 6.19 -11.12
CA THR A 185 5.40 5.80 -11.57
C THR A 185 5.00 4.48 -10.90
N LEU A 186 3.84 4.46 -10.23
CA LEU A 186 3.26 3.26 -9.65
C LEU A 186 2.72 2.37 -10.77
N LEU A 187 3.30 1.18 -10.92
CA LEU A 187 2.82 0.18 -11.87
C LEU A 187 1.64 -0.62 -11.30
N MET A 188 1.75 -1.05 -10.04
CA MET A 188 0.77 -1.93 -9.41
C MET A 188 0.78 -1.78 -7.89
N THR A 189 -0.40 -1.94 -7.28
CA THR A 189 -0.56 -2.17 -5.85
C THR A 189 -1.26 -3.52 -5.66
N GLU A 190 -0.61 -4.45 -4.97
CA GLU A 190 -1.19 -5.70 -4.49
C GLU A 190 -1.55 -5.52 -3.00
N PRO A 191 -2.84 -5.39 -2.65
CA PRO A 191 -3.29 -5.54 -1.27
C PRO A 191 -3.44 -7.03 -0.90
N ASN A 192 -3.55 -7.34 0.40
CA ASN A 192 -4.17 -8.60 0.81
C ASN A 192 -5.64 -8.59 0.37
N GLU A 193 -6.13 -9.67 -0.24
CA GLU A 193 -7.54 -9.88 -0.65
C GLU A 193 -8.53 -9.72 0.54
N GLU A 194 -8.02 -9.72 1.78
CA GLU A 194 -8.76 -9.48 3.01
C GLU A 194 -9.09 -8.01 3.30
N ILE A 195 -8.61 -7.05 2.50
CA ILE A 195 -9.26 -5.75 2.44
C ILE A 195 -10.55 -5.96 1.65
N ILE A 196 -11.59 -6.32 2.41
CA ILE A 196 -12.99 -6.13 2.08
C ILE A 196 -13.10 -4.80 1.33
N GLU A 197 -13.26 -4.86 0.00
CA GLU A 197 -14.03 -3.82 -0.69
C GLU A 197 -15.29 -3.70 0.16
N ASN A 198 -15.46 -2.58 0.86
CA ASN A 198 -16.74 -2.29 1.46
C ASN A 198 -17.66 -2.15 0.27
N VAL A 199 -18.38 -3.22 -0.05
CA VAL A 199 -19.37 -3.24 -1.12
C VAL A 199 -20.33 -2.11 -0.78
N ILE A 200 -20.27 -1.04 -1.57
CA ILE A 200 -21.05 0.16 -1.33
C ILE A 200 -22.49 -0.20 -1.67
N ASN A 201 -23.39 -0.09 -0.70
CA ASN A 201 -24.81 -0.24 -0.94
C ASN A 201 -25.36 1.06 -1.56
N PRO A 202 -25.75 1.08 -2.86
CA PRO A 202 -26.14 2.30 -3.57
C PRO A 202 -27.51 2.85 -3.16
N ILE A 203 -28.24 2.15 -2.28
CA ILE A 203 -29.54 2.58 -1.76
C ILE A 203 -29.52 2.76 -0.24
N ASP A 204 -28.34 2.81 0.38
CA ASP A 204 -28.18 2.88 1.83
C ASP A 204 -28.94 4.06 2.48
N THR A 205 -28.90 5.21 1.82
CA THR A 205 -29.52 6.49 2.22
C THR A 205 -31.03 6.56 2.01
N PHE A 206 -31.64 5.58 1.35
CA PHE A 206 -33.08 5.64 1.04
C PHE A 206 -33.93 5.30 2.28
N SER A 207 -35.20 5.66 2.24
CA SER A 207 -36.10 5.51 3.39
C SER A 207 -36.40 4.02 3.71
N THR A 208 -36.63 3.74 5.00
CA THR A 208 -36.91 2.40 5.53
C THR A 208 -38.18 2.37 6.39
N LYS A 209 -39.25 3.00 5.93
CA LYS A 209 -40.52 3.10 6.68
C LYS A 209 -41.35 1.83 6.58
N HIS A 210 -41.31 1.13 5.45
CA HIS A 210 -42.08 -0.10 5.28
C HIS A 210 -41.51 -1.25 6.14
N LYS A 211 -42.38 -2.09 6.72
CA LYS A 211 -42.00 -3.15 7.69
C LYS A 211 -40.92 -4.12 7.18
N LEU A 212 -40.88 -4.37 5.87
CA LEU A 212 -39.95 -5.29 5.20
C LEU A 212 -38.64 -4.61 4.73
N THR A 213 -38.50 -3.31 4.92
CA THR A 213 -37.29 -2.57 4.50
C THR A 213 -36.21 -2.61 5.56
N GLY A 214 -34.95 -2.50 5.14
CA GLY A 214 -33.79 -2.60 5.99
C GLY A 214 -32.72 -3.49 5.37
N ASP A 215 -31.65 -3.71 6.12
CA ASP A 215 -30.53 -4.52 5.66
C ASP A 215 -30.64 -5.94 6.22
N TYR A 216 -30.59 -6.92 5.33
CA TYR A 216 -30.57 -8.34 5.65
C TYR A 216 -29.19 -8.88 5.30
N VAL A 217 -28.48 -9.41 6.28
CA VAL A 217 -27.06 -9.75 6.17
C VAL A 217 -26.83 -11.21 6.51
N GLN A 218 -25.92 -11.83 5.78
CA GLN A 218 -25.28 -13.10 6.16
C GLN A 218 -23.85 -12.83 6.64
N ASN A 219 -23.12 -11.96 5.94
CA ASN A 219 -21.84 -11.39 6.36
C ASN A 219 -21.61 -10.04 5.65
N LYS A 220 -20.42 -9.44 5.80
CA LYS A 220 -20.11 -8.11 5.24
C LYS A 220 -20.17 -8.03 3.70
N LYS A 221 -19.95 -9.15 3.00
CA LYS A 221 -19.94 -9.25 1.53
C LYS A 221 -21.15 -10.01 0.98
N ASN A 222 -22.11 -10.36 1.82
CA ASN A 222 -23.28 -11.14 1.45
C ASN A 222 -24.50 -10.54 2.15
N PHE A 223 -25.21 -9.66 1.44
CA PHE A 223 -26.34 -8.95 1.99
C PHE A 223 -27.37 -8.58 0.92
N ILE A 224 -28.59 -8.34 1.39
CA ILE A 224 -29.69 -7.77 0.63
C ILE A 224 -30.22 -6.57 1.40
N SER A 225 -30.25 -5.42 0.77
CA SER A 225 -30.86 -4.22 1.32
C SER A 225 -32.18 -3.96 0.61
N PHE A 226 -33.22 -3.71 1.40
CA PHE A 226 -34.53 -3.26 0.92
C PHE A 226 -34.79 -1.84 1.40
N ARG A 227 -35.41 -1.04 0.56
CA ARG A 227 -35.76 0.36 0.81
C ARG A 227 -37.13 0.66 0.23
N ASP A 228 -37.77 1.72 0.72
CA ASP A 228 -39.05 2.17 0.20
C ASP A 228 -38.91 2.53 -1.29
N SER A 229 -39.91 2.16 -2.09
CA SER A 229 -40.02 2.59 -3.49
C SER A 229 -40.97 3.79 -3.61
N LYS A 230 -41.16 4.28 -4.84
CA LYS A 230 -42.14 5.33 -5.16
C LYS A 230 -43.58 4.86 -4.89
N ARG A 231 -43.87 3.56 -5.02
CA ARG A 231 -45.20 2.97 -4.79
C ARG A 231 -45.20 2.11 -3.54
N ALA A 232 -46.32 2.11 -2.81
CA ALA A 232 -46.46 1.38 -1.55
C ALA A 232 -46.38 -0.15 -1.70
N ASN A 233 -46.71 -0.68 -2.88
CA ASN A 233 -46.63 -2.10 -3.22
C ASN A 233 -45.29 -2.48 -3.89
N GLU A 234 -44.28 -1.63 -3.81
CA GLU A 234 -42.97 -1.84 -4.42
C GLU A 234 -41.85 -1.63 -3.39
N LEU A 235 -40.77 -2.40 -3.52
CA LEU A 235 -39.58 -2.29 -2.70
C LEU A 235 -38.37 -2.13 -3.62
N SER A 236 -37.57 -1.08 -3.37
CA SER A 236 -36.26 -0.97 -4.00
C SER A 236 -35.31 -1.94 -3.31
N PHE A 237 -34.55 -2.72 -4.06
CA PHE A 237 -33.59 -3.66 -3.48
C PHE A 237 -32.20 -3.53 -4.11
N PHE A 238 -31.21 -3.94 -3.32
CA PHE A 238 -29.85 -4.17 -3.77
C PHE A 238 -29.36 -5.46 -3.12
N VAL A 239 -28.85 -6.39 -3.93
CA VAL A 239 -28.22 -7.62 -3.47
C VAL A 239 -26.78 -7.65 -3.93
N HIS A 240 -25.90 -8.06 -3.03
CA HIS A 240 -24.54 -8.45 -3.34
C HIS A 240 -24.19 -9.74 -2.61
N PHE A 241 -23.57 -10.67 -3.31
CA PHE A 241 -23.03 -11.88 -2.73
C PHE A 241 -21.67 -12.23 -3.33
N GLU A 242 -20.83 -12.84 -2.49
CA GLU A 242 -19.55 -13.44 -2.85
C GLU A 242 -19.48 -14.82 -2.18
N LYS A 243 -19.40 -15.86 -3.01
CA LYS A 243 -19.21 -17.26 -2.61
C LYS A 243 -17.83 -17.73 -3.10
N SER A 244 -17.33 -18.84 -2.56
CA SER A 244 -16.07 -19.48 -2.98
C SER A 244 -14.87 -18.51 -3.07
N ASN A 245 -14.62 -17.75 -2.00
CA ASN A 245 -13.52 -16.78 -1.92
C ASN A 245 -13.49 -15.74 -3.07
N GLY A 246 -14.65 -15.36 -3.62
CA GLY A 246 -14.75 -14.31 -4.64
C GLY A 246 -14.76 -14.82 -6.08
N GLU A 247 -14.57 -16.13 -6.30
CA GLU A 247 -14.74 -16.76 -7.63
C GLU A 247 -16.20 -16.76 -8.12
N CYS A 248 -17.14 -16.45 -7.23
CA CYS A 248 -18.56 -16.47 -7.50
C CYS A 248 -19.21 -15.21 -6.94
N LYS A 249 -19.35 -14.18 -7.78
CA LYS A 249 -19.94 -12.89 -7.42
C LYS A 249 -21.27 -12.67 -8.15
N GLY A 250 -22.20 -12.00 -7.49
CA GLY A 250 -23.43 -11.52 -8.12
C GLY A 250 -23.91 -10.25 -7.46
N GLU A 251 -24.33 -9.30 -8.30
CA GLU A 251 -24.83 -7.99 -7.88
C GLU A 251 -26.07 -7.63 -8.70
N LEU A 252 -27.15 -7.22 -8.03
CA LEU A 252 -28.33 -6.74 -8.71
C LEU A 252 -29.04 -5.66 -7.89
N LYS A 253 -29.43 -4.58 -8.57
CA LYS A 253 -30.28 -3.52 -8.05
C LYS A 253 -31.56 -3.47 -8.87
N GLY A 254 -32.71 -3.34 -8.20
CA GLY A 254 -33.98 -3.26 -8.91
C GLY A 254 -35.14 -2.85 -8.02
N VAL A 255 -36.35 -2.97 -8.57
CA VAL A 255 -37.61 -2.72 -7.86
C VAL A 255 -38.45 -3.99 -7.88
N ALA A 256 -38.64 -4.60 -6.71
CA ALA A 256 -39.48 -5.79 -6.55
C ALA A 256 -40.92 -5.37 -6.22
N LYS A 257 -41.90 -6.00 -6.87
CA LYS A 257 -43.34 -5.79 -6.61
C LYS A 257 -43.80 -6.76 -5.52
N LEU A 258 -44.52 -6.26 -4.53
CA LEU A 258 -45.16 -7.07 -3.50
C LEU A 258 -46.37 -7.79 -4.11
N VAL A 259 -46.28 -9.12 -4.18
CA VAL A 259 -47.39 -10.00 -4.59
C VAL A 259 -48.31 -10.24 -3.40
N ASN A 260 -47.74 -10.32 -2.20
CA ASN A 260 -48.48 -10.34 -0.93
C ASN A 260 -47.62 -9.80 0.21
N ASN A 261 -48.12 -9.88 1.45
CA ASN A 261 -47.48 -9.33 2.65
C ASN A 261 -46.09 -9.91 3.00
N THR A 262 -45.72 -11.05 2.42
CA THR A 262 -44.48 -11.79 2.70
C THR A 262 -43.73 -12.18 1.43
N LEU A 263 -44.19 -11.76 0.25
CA LEU A 263 -43.63 -12.17 -1.04
C LEU A 263 -43.47 -10.96 -1.96
N ALA A 264 -42.23 -10.72 -2.39
CA ALA A 264 -41.91 -9.75 -3.42
C ALA A 264 -41.24 -10.44 -4.62
N VAL A 265 -41.55 -9.98 -5.83
CA VAL A 265 -41.00 -10.52 -7.09
C VAL A 265 -40.41 -9.39 -7.90
N TYR A 266 -39.18 -9.56 -8.37
CA TYR A 266 -38.55 -8.70 -9.36
C TYR A 266 -38.62 -9.37 -10.72
N GLN A 267 -39.15 -8.63 -11.69
CA GLN A 267 -39.18 -9.01 -13.10
C GLN A 267 -39.20 -7.72 -13.93
N GLU A 268 -38.28 -7.61 -14.87
CA GLU A 268 -38.17 -6.45 -15.76
C GLU A 268 -38.59 -6.84 -17.18
N SER A 269 -39.35 -5.95 -17.85
CA SER A 269 -39.84 -6.23 -19.19
C SER A 269 -38.66 -6.33 -20.17
N GLY A 270 -38.58 -7.44 -20.91
CA GLY A 270 -37.49 -7.70 -21.84
C GLY A 270 -36.23 -8.31 -21.23
N ASN A 271 -36.20 -8.58 -19.92
CA ASN A 271 -35.09 -9.28 -19.25
C ASN A 271 -35.56 -10.66 -18.73
N PRO A 272 -34.88 -11.77 -19.05
CA PRO A 272 -35.24 -13.11 -18.55
C PRO A 272 -34.99 -13.31 -17.05
N CYS A 273 -34.31 -12.37 -16.39
CA CYS A 273 -34.03 -12.43 -14.96
C CYS A 273 -35.30 -12.22 -14.12
N GLU A 274 -35.58 -13.18 -13.24
CA GLU A 274 -36.66 -13.11 -12.27
C GLU A 274 -36.15 -13.55 -10.90
N LEU A 275 -36.38 -12.72 -9.88
CA LEU A 275 -36.03 -13.02 -8.49
C LEU A 275 -37.25 -13.00 -7.60
N GLN A 276 -37.32 -13.99 -6.71
CA GLN A 276 -38.33 -14.12 -5.68
C GLN A 276 -37.73 -13.89 -4.30
N PHE A 277 -38.35 -13.00 -3.52
CA PHE A 277 -37.98 -12.71 -2.13
C PHE A 277 -39.12 -13.10 -1.19
N SER A 278 -38.86 -14.10 -0.34
CA SER A 278 -39.80 -14.59 0.67
C SER A 278 -39.39 -14.13 2.06
N PHE A 279 -40.26 -13.39 2.74
CA PHE A 279 -40.01 -12.82 4.07
C PHE A 279 -40.68 -13.68 5.14
N LYS A 280 -39.90 -14.18 6.10
CA LYS A 280 -40.39 -14.94 7.26
C LYS A 280 -39.73 -14.42 8.54
N GLY A 281 -40.52 -13.75 9.38
CA GLY A 281 -40.01 -13.10 10.60
C GLY A 281 -38.96 -12.05 10.26
N ASN A 282 -37.72 -12.25 10.74
CA ASN A 282 -36.58 -11.37 10.47
C ASN A 282 -35.69 -11.86 9.33
N THR A 283 -36.10 -12.87 8.57
CA THR A 283 -35.28 -13.47 7.53
C THR A 283 -35.92 -13.26 6.17
N VAL A 284 -35.08 -12.97 5.17
CA VAL A 284 -35.47 -12.97 3.75
C VAL A 284 -34.74 -14.10 3.04
N THR A 285 -35.49 -14.90 2.31
CA THR A 285 -34.94 -15.92 1.41
C THR A 285 -35.08 -15.42 -0.01
N MET A 286 -33.97 -15.40 -0.74
CA MET A 286 -33.90 -15.04 -2.14
C MET A 286 -33.77 -16.31 -2.97
N LYS A 287 -34.53 -16.37 -4.07
CA LYS A 287 -34.47 -17.45 -5.04
C LYS A 287 -34.52 -16.89 -6.46
N GLU A 288 -33.67 -17.40 -7.32
CA GLU A 288 -33.69 -17.16 -8.76
C GLU A 288 -34.77 -18.05 -9.40
N THR A 289 -35.79 -17.44 -10.00
CA THR A 289 -36.88 -18.14 -10.71
C THR A 289 -36.79 -17.98 -12.22
N GLY A 290 -36.02 -17.00 -12.71
CA GLY A 290 -35.72 -16.76 -14.12
C GLY A 290 -34.22 -16.63 -14.37
N GLY A 291 -33.78 -16.65 -15.63
CA GLY A 291 -32.35 -16.69 -15.99
C GLY A 291 -31.60 -15.39 -15.71
N CYS A 292 -31.05 -15.21 -14.51
CA CYS A 292 -30.32 -14.00 -14.10
C CYS A 292 -28.82 -14.04 -14.43
N GLY A 293 -28.40 -14.88 -15.38
CA GLY A 293 -26.98 -15.12 -15.70
C GLY A 293 -26.16 -13.89 -16.09
N SER A 294 -26.79 -12.78 -16.49
CA SER A 294 -26.10 -11.52 -16.80
C SER A 294 -25.62 -10.75 -15.56
N TRP A 295 -26.11 -11.11 -14.37
CA TRP A 295 -25.88 -10.38 -13.12
C TRP A 295 -25.00 -11.15 -12.11
N ARG A 296 -24.43 -12.27 -12.55
CA ARG A 296 -23.63 -13.19 -11.73
C ARG A 296 -22.71 -14.05 -12.58
N ASP A 297 -21.72 -14.67 -11.98
CA ASP A 297 -20.89 -15.66 -12.66
C ASP A 297 -21.67 -16.94 -13.03
N ILE A 298 -21.19 -17.66 -14.06
CA ILE A 298 -21.85 -18.82 -14.69
C ILE A 298 -22.16 -19.94 -13.67
N LYS A 299 -21.36 -20.09 -12.62
CA LYS A 299 -21.48 -21.16 -11.61
C LYS A 299 -22.33 -20.78 -10.38
N CYS A 300 -22.92 -19.59 -10.36
CA CYS A 300 -23.61 -19.03 -9.21
C CYS A 300 -25.12 -18.97 -9.42
N PHE A 301 -25.93 -18.92 -8.38
CA PHE A 301 -27.35 -18.58 -8.48
C PHE A 301 -27.70 -17.58 -7.39
N PHE A 302 -28.69 -16.72 -7.64
CA PHE A 302 -29.26 -15.83 -6.62
C PHE A 302 -30.10 -16.63 -5.62
N GLU A 303 -29.40 -17.41 -4.80
CA GLU A 303 -29.99 -18.23 -3.74
C GLU A 303 -29.29 -18.00 -2.41
N GLY A 304 -30.09 -17.74 -1.38
CA GLY A 304 -29.58 -17.52 -0.02
C GLY A 304 -30.65 -17.11 0.97
N SER A 305 -30.27 -17.12 2.25
CA SER A 305 -31.13 -16.71 3.37
C SER A 305 -30.38 -15.69 4.23
N TYR A 306 -30.99 -14.52 4.44
CA TYR A 306 -30.33 -13.36 5.03
C TYR A 306 -31.15 -12.85 6.22
N THR A 307 -30.50 -12.54 7.33
CA THR A 307 -31.18 -12.13 8.56
C THR A 307 -31.09 -10.62 8.75
N ARG A 308 -32.18 -10.00 9.17
CA ARG A 308 -32.27 -8.56 9.37
C ARG A 308 -31.23 -8.11 10.40
N LYS A 309 -30.42 -7.14 9.99
CA LYS A 309 -29.44 -6.48 10.84
C LYS A 309 -30.18 -5.71 11.93
N LYS A 310 -29.78 -5.90 13.19
CA LYS A 310 -30.33 -5.14 14.32
C LYS A 310 -29.96 -3.66 14.14
N ALA A 311 -30.94 -2.77 14.33
CA ALA A 311 -30.68 -1.34 14.34
C ALA A 311 -29.63 -1.02 15.43
N PRO A 312 -28.65 -0.13 15.15
CA PRO A 312 -27.78 0.37 16.20
C PRO A 312 -28.66 1.09 17.25
N LYS A 313 -28.46 0.78 18.53
CA LYS A 313 -29.09 1.53 19.62
C LYS A 313 -28.69 3.00 19.47
N SER A 314 -29.65 3.90 19.31
CA SER A 314 -29.38 5.33 19.32
C SER A 314 -28.74 5.70 20.67
N SER A 315 -27.51 6.21 20.63
CA SER A 315 -26.93 6.92 21.76
C SER A 315 -27.51 8.33 21.76
N GLU A 316 -28.64 8.52 22.43
CA GLU A 316 -29.24 9.83 22.63
C GLU A 316 -29.21 10.20 24.13
N ALA A 317 -28.70 11.41 24.39
CA ALA A 317 -28.75 12.17 25.64
C ALA A 317 -27.79 11.82 26.80
N ALA A 318 -26.48 11.99 26.60
CA ALA A 318 -25.59 12.48 27.66
C ALA A 318 -25.43 14.00 27.49
N GLY A 319 -26.38 14.77 28.03
CA GLY A 319 -26.35 16.22 27.87
C GLY A 319 -27.62 16.90 28.36
N LYS A 320 -27.90 16.79 29.66
CA LYS A 320 -28.64 17.77 30.47
C LYS A 320 -28.87 17.20 31.86
N LYS A 321 -28.08 17.66 32.84
CA LYS A 321 -28.58 18.03 34.17
C LYS A 321 -27.73 19.19 34.67
N LYS A 322 -28.44 20.24 35.06
CA LYS A 322 -27.98 21.45 35.73
C LYS A 322 -27.31 21.11 37.06
#